data_AF-A0A5C5VME6-F1
#
_entry.id   AF-A0A5C5VME6-F1
#
_cell.length_a   1.000
_cell.length_b   1.000
_cell.length_c   1.000
_cell.angle_alpha   90.00
_cell.angle_beta   90.00
_cell.angle_gamma   90.00
#
_symmetry.space_group_name_H-M   'P 1'
#
loop_
_entity.id
_entity.type
_entity.pdbx_description
1 polymer ?
#
loop_
_entity_poly.entity_id
_entity_poly.type
_entity_poly.pdbx_seq_one_letter_code
_entity_poly.pdbx_strand_id
1 'polypeptide(L)'
;MPFAPAEIISILYSYRWTVEIFFRFYKQLMGGAHLISHSKNGIEIQVYCAMIACLLIHLWIGGKPSKRTFEMIGYYFTGLANEAEMLAHIAKIRKQAATTAKKKS
;
A
#
# COMPACT_ATOMS: atom_id res chain seq x y z
N MET A 1 0.03 22.49 -29.31
CA MET A 1 -0.54 21.61 -28.27
C MET A 1 -1.36 22.51 -27.37
N PRO A 2 -2.71 22.44 -27.38
CA PRO A 2 -3.52 23.31 -26.54
C PRO A 2 -3.24 22.94 -25.08
N PHE A 3 -3.06 23.94 -24.24
CA PHE A 3 -2.86 23.74 -22.81
C PHE A 3 -4.00 22.89 -22.25
N ALA A 4 -3.68 21.94 -21.37
CA ALA A 4 -4.72 21.17 -20.69
C ALA A 4 -5.64 22.13 -19.93
N PRO A 5 -6.97 21.92 -19.95
CA PRO A 5 -7.92 22.73 -19.18
C PRO A 5 -7.48 22.83 -17.72
N ALA A 6 -7.64 24.01 -17.11
CA ALA A 6 -7.24 24.26 -15.72
C ALA A 6 -7.84 23.25 -14.72
N GLU A 7 -9.04 22.74 -15.03
CA GLU A 7 -9.72 21.68 -14.26
C GLU A 7 -8.93 20.35 -14.27
N ILE A 8 -8.40 19.93 -15.41
CA ILE A 8 -7.57 18.72 -15.53
C ILE A 8 -6.28 18.89 -14.71
N ILE A 9 -5.67 20.08 -14.75
CA ILE A 9 -4.45 20.40 -14.00
C ILE A 9 -4.72 20.35 -12.49
N SER A 10 -5.85 20.91 -12.04
CA SER A 10 -6.29 20.88 -10.65
C SER A 10 -6.50 19.44 -10.13
N ILE A 11 -7.18 18.61 -10.94
CA ILE A 11 -7.40 17.20 -10.61
C ILE A 11 -6.07 16.46 -10.52
N LEU A 12 -5.17 16.65 -11.48
CA LEU A 12 -3.85 15.99 -11.49
C LEU A 12 -3.01 16.40 -10.28
N TYR A 13 -3.05 17.69 -9.91
CA TYR A 13 -2.34 18.19 -8.74
C TYR A 13 -2.88 17.61 -7.42
N SER A 14 -4.18 17.29 -7.37
CA SER A 14 -4.80 16.64 -6.20
C SER A 14 -4.22 15.24 -5.94
N TYR A 15 -3.78 14.53 -6.99
CA TYR A 15 -3.15 13.21 -6.85
C TYR A 15 -1.67 13.26 -6.41
N ARG A 16 -1.03 14.43 -6.38
CA ARG A 16 0.38 14.60 -5.98
C ARG A 16 0.67 14.00 -4.60
N TRP A 17 -0.20 14.27 -3.63
CA TRP A 17 -0.09 13.74 -2.27
C TRP A 17 -0.25 12.22 -2.21
N THR A 18 -1.09 11.64 -3.07
CA THR A 18 -1.26 10.18 -3.15
C THR A 18 0.05 9.50 -3.54
N VAL A 19 0.78 10.08 -4.49
CA VAL A 19 2.09 9.59 -4.94
C VAL A 19 3.12 9.67 -3.82
N GLU A 20 3.15 10.77 -3.05
CA GLU A 20 4.06 10.90 -1.90
C GLU A 20 3.77 9.88 -0.80
N ILE A 21 2.49 9.64 -0.50
CA ILE A 21 2.07 8.63 0.49
C ILE A 21 2.46 7.24 0.00
N PHE A 22 2.30 6.95 -1.30
CA PHE A 22 2.77 5.71 -1.90
C PHE A 22 4.28 5.53 -1.72
N PHE A 23 5.10 6.53 -2.06
CA PHE A 23 6.55 6.41 -1.90
C PHE A 23 7.00 6.34 -0.44
N ARG A 24 6.31 7.02 0.48
CA ARG A 24 6.54 6.87 1.92
C ARG A 24 6.28 5.43 2.35
N PHE A 25 5.19 4.85 1.90
CA PHE A 25 4.82 3.48 2.21
C PHE A 25 5.78 2.46 1.57
N TYR A 26 6.10 2.63 0.30
CA TYR A 26 7.05 1.81 -0.46
C TYR A 26 8.42 1.73 0.23
N LYS A 27 8.93 2.87 0.72
CA LYS A 27 10.19 2.92 1.49
C LYS A 27 10.11 2.14 2.80
N GLN A 28 8.95 2.14 3.46
CA GLN A 28 8.73 1.34 4.68
C GLN A 28 8.68 -0.15 4.37
N LEU A 29 8.07 -0.55 3.24
CA LEU A 29 7.99 -1.94 2.79
C LEU A 29 9.36 -2.50 2.39
N MET A 30 10.23 -1.65 1.82
CA MET A 30 11.64 -1.95 1.57
C MET A 30 12.48 -2.12 2.87
N GLY A 31 11.86 -2.03 4.05
CA GLY A 31 12.45 -2.46 5.31
C GLY A 31 13.55 -1.58 5.88
N GLY A 32 13.81 -0.40 5.31
CA GLY A 32 14.88 0.48 5.78
C GLY A 32 16.28 -0.15 5.66
N ALA A 33 16.93 0.09 4.52
CA ALA A 33 18.39 0.20 4.41
C ALA A 33 19.29 -1.05 4.34
N HIS A 34 18.81 -2.22 3.89
CA HIS A 34 19.75 -3.21 3.34
C HIS A 34 19.21 -3.83 2.06
N LEU A 35 19.80 -3.45 0.92
CA LEU A 35 19.51 -4.12 -0.34
C LEU A 35 19.96 -5.57 -0.19
N ILE A 36 19.10 -6.51 -0.56
CA ILE A 36 19.42 -7.96 -0.50
C ILE A 36 20.53 -8.29 -1.52
N SER A 37 20.59 -7.50 -2.60
CA SER A 37 21.60 -7.57 -3.65
C SER A 37 21.98 -6.16 -4.09
N HIS A 38 23.27 -5.91 -4.21
CA HIS A 38 23.85 -4.63 -4.64
C HIS A 38 24.14 -4.61 -6.15
N SER A 39 23.82 -5.67 -6.88
CA SER A 39 23.92 -5.71 -8.34
C SER A 39 22.76 -4.94 -8.97
N LYS A 40 22.99 -4.20 -10.06
CA LYS A 40 21.95 -3.41 -10.75
C LYS A 40 20.66 -4.22 -11.01
N ASN A 41 20.81 -5.45 -11.49
CA ASN A 41 19.69 -6.35 -11.75
C ASN A 41 18.95 -6.77 -10.47
N GLY A 42 19.70 -7.02 -9.38
CA GLY A 42 19.11 -7.33 -8.08
C GLY A 42 18.33 -6.18 -7.47
N ILE A 43 18.78 -4.93 -7.69
CA ILE A 43 18.05 -3.73 -7.29
C ILE A 43 16.75 -3.59 -8.10
N GLU A 44 16.81 -3.76 -9.42
CA GLU A 44 15.63 -3.69 -10.30
C GLU A 44 14.55 -4.69 -9.87
N ILE A 45 14.92 -5.95 -9.64
CA ILE A 45 13.98 -6.98 -9.19
C ILE A 45 13.38 -6.63 -7.83
N GLN A 46 14.19 -6.20 -6.85
CA GLN A 46 13.68 -5.80 -5.54
C GLN A 46 12.67 -4.67 -5.65
N VAL A 47 12.94 -3.69 -6.52
CA VAL A 47 12.07 -2.54 -6.75
C VAL A 47 10.73 -2.98 -7.35
N TYR A 48 10.76 -3.80 -8.40
CA TYR A 48 9.55 -4.30 -9.03
C TYR A 48 8.74 -5.19 -8.07
N CYS A 49 9.38 -6.09 -7.33
CA CYS A 49 8.71 -6.95 -6.35
C CYS A 49 8.04 -6.13 -5.24
N ALA A 50 8.72 -5.13 -4.66
CA ALA A 50 8.15 -4.28 -3.63
C ALA A 50 6.98 -3.44 -4.15
N MET A 51 7.06 -2.97 -5.40
CA MET A 51 5.96 -2.24 -6.04
C MET A 51 4.73 -3.13 -6.24
N ILE A 52 4.91 -4.36 -6.74
CA ILE A 52 3.84 -5.34 -6.93
C ILE A 52 3.21 -5.70 -5.57
N ALA A 53 4.03 -5.99 -4.56
CA ALA A 53 3.55 -6.32 -3.21
C ALA A 53 2.73 -5.16 -2.61
N CYS A 54 3.18 -3.92 -2.75
CA CYS A 54 2.43 -2.74 -2.32
C CYS A 54 1.05 -2.66 -3.00
N LEU A 55 0.99 -2.84 -4.32
CA LEU A 55 -0.25 -2.78 -5.09
C LEU A 55 -1.22 -3.90 -4.68
N LEU A 56 -0.71 -5.13 -4.52
CA LEU A 56 -1.50 -6.28 -4.09
C LEU A 56 -2.08 -6.08 -2.69
N ILE A 57 -1.27 -5.58 -1.74
CA ILE A 57 -1.74 -5.30 -0.38
C ILE A 57 -2.84 -4.23 -0.41
N HIS A 58 -2.68 -3.18 -1.21
CA HIS A 58 -3.69 -2.13 -1.35
C HIS A 58 -5.00 -2.67 -1.94
N LEU A 59 -4.91 -3.47 -3.00
CA LEU A 59 -6.05 -4.10 -3.66
C LEU A 59 -6.76 -5.07 -2.71
N TRP A 60 -6.01 -5.86 -1.96
CA TRP A 60 -6.56 -6.90 -1.12
C TRP A 60 -7.26 -6.34 0.13
N ILE A 61 -6.73 -5.28 0.73
CA ILE A 61 -7.36 -4.61 1.87
C ILE A 61 -8.61 -3.82 1.42
N GLY A 62 -8.63 -3.28 0.20
CA GLY A 62 -9.77 -2.52 -0.33
C GLY A 62 -10.03 -1.18 0.41
N GLY A 63 -9.04 -0.73 1.19
CA GLY A 63 -9.13 0.47 2.03
C GLY A 63 -7.74 0.95 2.45
N LYS A 64 -7.68 2.00 3.28
CA LYS A 64 -6.40 2.55 3.76
C LYS A 64 -5.69 1.53 4.65
N PRO A 65 -4.50 1.02 4.25
CA PRO A 65 -3.73 0.11 5.08
C PRO A 65 -3.30 0.83 6.36
N SER A 66 -3.53 0.24 7.52
CA SER A 66 -3.07 0.78 8.80
C SER A 66 -1.74 0.14 9.21
N LYS A 67 -0.97 0.78 10.10
CA LYS A 67 0.27 0.20 10.65
C LYS A 67 0.05 -1.21 11.22
N ARG A 68 -1.09 -1.41 11.89
CA ARG A 68 -1.55 -2.70 12.44
C ARG A 68 -1.72 -3.77 11.37
N THR A 69 -2.18 -3.39 10.19
CA THR A 69 -2.39 -4.32 9.07
C THR A 69 -1.06 -4.86 8.55
N PHE A 70 -0.04 -4.01 8.49
CA PHE A 70 1.31 -4.44 8.12
C PHE A 70 1.95 -5.33 9.18
N GLU A 71 1.78 -5.01 10.46
CA GLU A 71 2.25 -5.87 11.55
C GLU A 71 1.59 -7.25 11.49
N MET A 72 0.27 -7.32 11.26
CA MET A 72 -0.45 -8.60 11.10
C MET A 72 0.02 -9.41 9.89
N ILE A 73 0.28 -8.74 8.76
CA ILE A 73 0.85 -9.39 7.56
C ILE A 73 2.26 -9.91 7.87
N GLY A 74 3.07 -9.12 8.59
CA GLY A 74 4.39 -9.54 9.06
C GLY A 74 4.31 -10.77 9.97
N TYR A 75 3.40 -10.77 10.94
CA TYR A 75 3.20 -11.92 11.84
C TYR A 75 2.75 -13.17 11.11
N TYR A 76 1.92 -13.06 10.07
CA TYR A 76 1.57 -14.19 9.22
C TYR A 76 2.80 -14.75 8.49
N PHE A 77 3.61 -13.89 7.87
CA PHE A 77 4.81 -14.34 7.16
C PHE A 77 5.89 -14.93 8.07
N THR A 78 5.99 -14.48 9.33
CA THR A 78 6.89 -15.06 10.32
C THR A 78 6.32 -16.28 11.04
N GLY A 79 5.09 -16.70 10.72
CA GLY A 79 4.41 -17.84 11.36
C GLY A 79 3.90 -17.58 12.78
N LEU A 80 3.87 -16.31 13.22
CA LEU A 80 3.34 -15.86 14.51
C LEU A 80 1.82 -15.70 14.52
N ALA A 81 1.18 -15.65 13.34
CA ALA A 81 -0.27 -15.56 13.18
C ALA A 81 -0.77 -16.59 12.17
N ASN A 82 -1.92 -17.19 12.44
CA ASN A 82 -2.50 -18.18 11.54
C ASN A 82 -3.32 -17.51 10.41
N GLU A 83 -3.54 -18.21 9.29
CA GLU A 83 -4.27 -17.67 8.13
C GLU A 83 -5.67 -17.17 8.51
N ALA A 84 -6.38 -17.92 9.36
CA ALA A 84 -7.72 -17.56 9.83
C ALA A 84 -7.74 -16.24 10.61
N GLU A 85 -6.71 -15.97 11.43
CA GLU A 85 -6.60 -14.73 12.22
C GLU A 85 -6.33 -13.53 11.31
N MET A 86 -5.52 -13.74 10.27
CA MET A 86 -5.17 -12.73 9.29
C MET A 86 -6.38 -12.38 8.40
N LEU A 87 -7.14 -13.37 7.94
CA LEU A 87 -8.39 -13.17 7.19
C LEU A 87 -9.46 -12.47 8.05
N ALA A 88 -9.59 -12.84 9.33
CA ALA A 88 -10.52 -12.18 10.25
C ALA A 88 -10.15 -10.69 10.47
N HIS A 89 -8.85 -10.39 10.57
CA HIS A 89 -8.37 -9.01 10.66
C HIS A 89 -8.75 -8.18 9.42
N ILE A 90 -8.62 -8.75 8.22
CA ILE A 90 -8.97 -8.08 6.96
C ILE A 90 -10.48 -7.91 6.82
N ALA A 91 -11.27 -8.92 7.17
CA ALA A 91 -12.73 -8.83 7.18
C ALA A 91 -13.19 -7.69 8.12
N LYS A 92 -12.55 -7.54 9.28
CA LYS A 92 -12.81 -6.42 10.21
C LYS A 92 -12.49 -5.06 9.57
N ILE A 93 -11.35 -4.92 8.88
CA ILE A 93 -10.98 -3.68 8.19
C ILE A 93 -11.98 -3.34 7.08
N ARG A 94 -12.36 -4.32 6.25
CA ARG A 94 -13.36 -4.12 5.19
C ARG A 94 -14.70 -3.66 5.77
N LYS A 95 -15.13 -4.25 6.88
CA LYS A 95 -16.36 -3.83 7.59
C LYS A 95 -16.25 -2.39 8.11
N GLN A 96 -15.11 -2.01 8.68
CA GLN A 96 -14.85 -0.64 9.14
C GLN A 96 -14.83 0.38 7.97
N ALA A 97 -14.23 0.00 6.84
CA ALA A 97 -14.23 0.81 5.63
C ALA A 97 -15.66 1.03 5.10
N ALA A 98 -16.49 -0.03 5.05
CA ALA A 98 -17.89 0.06 4.64
C ALA A 98 -18.73 0.95 5.58
N THR A 99 -18.52 0.87 6.90
CA THR A 99 -19.21 1.76 7.86
C THR A 99 -18.80 3.22 7.73
N THR A 100 -17.54 3.48 7.37
CA THR A 100 -17.02 4.85 7.20
C THR A 100 -17.55 5.48 5.91
N ALA A 101 -17.68 4.70 4.83
CA ALA A 101 -18.29 5.14 3.58
C ALA A 101 -19.77 5.52 3.77
N LYS A 102 -20.51 4.77 4.60
CA LYS A 102 -21.93 5.03 4.90
C LYS A 102 -22.18 6.28 5.74
N LYS A 103 -21.18 6.73 6.52
CA LYS A 103 -21.27 7.93 7.38
C LYS A 103 -20.91 9.23 6.64
N LYS A 104 -20.35 9.12 5.43
CA LYS A 104 -19.95 10.26 4.59
C LYS A 104 -20.98 10.57 3.49
N SER A 105 -22.11 9.85 3.48
CA SER A 105 -23.28 10.08 2.64
C SER A 105 -24.39 10.72 3.42
#